data_AF-A0A2W6XI44-F1
#
_entry.id   AF-A0A2W6XI44-F1
#
_cell.length_a   1.000
_cell.length_b   1.000
_cell.length_c   1.000
_cell.angle_alpha   90.00
_cell.angle_beta   90.00
_cell.angle_gamma   90.00
#
_symmetry.space_group_name_H-M   'P 1'
#
loop_
_entity.id
_entity.type
_entity.pdbx_description
1 polymer ?
#
loop_
_entity_poly.entity_id
_entity_poly.type
_entity_poly.pdbx_seq_one_letter_code
_entity_poly.pdbx_strand_id
1 'polypeptide(L)'
;MTTPTEPLAFQDLILTLHRYWGEQGCAILQPYDIEVGAGTLHPATVLRALGQKPWKAAYVQPSRRPGDGRYGENPNRLQHYYQYQVILKPNPDNLQELYLGSLKAIGIDPKLHDIRFVEDDWENPTVGAWGLGWEVWCDGMEVTQFTYFQGVGGIEVDVVSGELTYGLERLAMYVQGVDNVYDLKFNKEGLTYGDVFLENERQQSAANFHGYDVDGLKRRFEDMVAEVSRLLNMRGPQDQPLVLPAYDQVLKASHLFNLMDARGAIAVAERQSYIGRIRELCKACALAYVERERAEA
;
A
#
# COMPACT_ATOMS: atom_id res chain seq x y z
N MET A 1 25.46 -8.42 31.85
CA MET A 1 24.56 -9.29 31.08
C MET A 1 23.22 -8.60 31.06
N THR A 2 22.90 -7.86 30.00
CA THR A 2 21.55 -7.36 29.76
C THR A 2 20.68 -8.57 29.47
N THR A 3 19.62 -8.77 30.26
CA THR A 3 18.56 -9.73 29.95
C THR A 3 18.14 -9.51 28.49
N PRO A 4 18.05 -10.54 27.64
CA PRO A 4 17.52 -10.37 26.30
C PRO A 4 16.10 -9.81 26.45
N THR A 5 15.89 -8.57 26.03
CA THR A 5 14.52 -8.04 25.87
C THR A 5 13.81 -8.96 24.90
N GLU A 6 12.69 -9.53 25.34
CA GLU A 6 11.84 -10.35 24.47
C GLU A 6 11.52 -9.56 23.19
N PRO A 7 11.67 -10.18 22.00
CA PRO A 7 11.40 -9.50 20.74
C PRO A 7 9.94 -9.05 20.66
N LEU A 8 9.69 -7.97 19.91
CA LEU A 8 8.32 -7.44 19.76
C LEU A 8 7.42 -8.47 19.05
N ALA A 9 6.22 -8.67 19.58
CA ALA A 9 5.17 -9.37 18.85
C ALA A 9 4.68 -8.50 17.66
N PHE A 10 4.03 -9.11 16.67
CA PHE A 10 3.60 -8.43 15.45
C PHE A 10 2.74 -7.17 15.75
N GLN A 11 1.79 -7.28 16.66
CA GLN A 11 0.95 -6.14 17.06
C GLN A 11 1.75 -5.02 17.77
N ASP A 12 2.78 -5.37 18.55
CA ASP A 12 3.59 -4.41 19.30
C ASP A 12 4.53 -3.64 18.37
N LEU A 13 5.00 -4.29 17.30
CA LEU A 13 5.76 -3.65 16.22
C LEU A 13 4.93 -2.56 15.54
N ILE A 14 3.67 -2.85 15.19
CA ILE A 14 2.73 -1.88 14.62
C ILE A 14 2.50 -0.69 15.57
N LEU A 15 2.20 -0.97 16.85
CA LEU A 15 1.96 0.08 17.84
C LEU A 15 3.21 0.96 18.07
N THR A 16 4.39 0.37 17.96
CA THR A 16 5.66 1.10 18.07
C THR A 16 5.88 2.02 16.87
N LEU A 17 5.59 1.57 15.65
CA LEU A 17 5.65 2.42 14.45
C LEU A 17 4.61 3.56 14.50
N HIS A 18 3.39 3.28 14.98
CA HIS A 18 2.38 4.32 15.20
C HIS A 18 2.87 5.39 16.18
N ARG A 19 3.45 4.99 17.31
CA ARG A 19 4.03 5.93 18.26
C ARG A 19 5.16 6.74 17.62
N TYR A 20 6.12 6.06 16.99
CA TYR A 20 7.29 6.68 16.38
C TYR A 20 6.89 7.76 15.35
N TRP A 21 6.04 7.40 14.38
CA TRP A 21 5.63 8.34 13.34
C TRP A 21 4.68 9.44 13.85
N GLY A 22 3.91 9.15 14.89
CA GLY A 22 3.12 10.16 15.61
C GLY A 22 4.02 11.22 16.27
N GLU A 23 5.13 10.80 16.88
CA GLU A 23 6.14 11.71 17.44
C GLU A 23 6.87 12.53 16.36
N GLN A 24 6.96 12.03 15.12
CA GLN A 24 7.44 12.79 13.95
C GLN A 24 6.40 13.74 13.34
N GLY A 25 5.22 13.87 13.97
CA GLY A 25 4.14 14.76 13.55
C GLY A 25 3.26 14.23 12.43
N CYS A 26 3.25 12.91 12.18
CA CYS A 26 2.29 12.31 11.26
C CYS A 26 0.91 12.19 11.90
N ALA A 27 -0.14 12.47 11.11
CA ALA A 27 -1.47 12.00 11.45
C ALA A 27 -1.50 10.47 11.35
N ILE A 28 -1.85 9.79 12.45
CA ILE A 28 -1.99 8.33 12.45
C ILE A 28 -3.38 7.97 11.95
N LEU A 29 -3.45 7.43 10.72
CA LEU A 29 -4.70 7.07 10.08
C LEU A 29 -5.01 5.58 10.25
N GLN A 30 -6.23 5.22 9.85
CA GLN A 30 -6.71 3.85 9.81
C GLN A 30 -6.54 3.25 8.41
N PRO A 31 -6.52 1.91 8.29
CA PRO A 31 -6.66 1.23 7.01
C PRO A 31 -7.84 1.75 6.19
N TYR A 32 -7.67 1.82 4.87
CA TYR A 32 -8.81 2.07 4.00
C TYR A 32 -9.74 0.86 3.97
N ASP A 33 -11.05 1.09 3.93
CA ASP A 33 -12.11 0.09 4.02
C ASP A 33 -12.49 -0.55 2.67
N ILE A 34 -11.70 -0.29 1.63
CA ILE A 34 -11.80 -0.90 0.30
C ILE A 34 -10.53 -1.70 0.00
N GLU A 35 -10.67 -2.82 -0.72
CA GLU A 35 -9.52 -3.60 -1.16
C GLU A 35 -8.54 -2.78 -2.02
N VAL A 36 -7.29 -2.72 -1.58
CA VAL A 36 -6.19 -2.07 -2.31
C VAL A 36 -4.96 -2.97 -2.34
N GLY A 37 -4.14 -2.85 -3.39
CA GLY A 37 -2.91 -3.65 -3.56
C GLY A 37 -1.67 -3.10 -2.87
N ALA A 38 -1.75 -1.86 -2.38
CA ALA A 38 -0.70 -1.18 -1.62
C ALA A 38 -1.26 0.03 -0.86
N GLY A 39 -0.54 0.48 0.18
CA GLY A 39 -0.75 1.74 0.90
C GLY A 39 -0.78 2.96 -0.01
N THR A 40 -0.02 2.93 -1.10
CA THR A 40 -0.01 3.99 -2.11
C THR A 40 -1.40 4.32 -2.65
N LEU A 41 -2.27 3.30 -2.83
CA LEU A 41 -3.59 3.49 -3.42
C LEU A 41 -4.61 4.13 -2.45
N HIS A 42 -4.31 4.20 -1.16
CA HIS A 42 -5.19 4.87 -0.20
C HIS A 42 -5.32 6.37 -0.59
N PRO A 43 -6.53 6.97 -0.53
CA PRO A 43 -6.72 8.41 -0.79
C PRO A 43 -5.78 9.33 0.02
N ALA A 44 -5.37 8.89 1.21
CA ALA A 44 -4.46 9.61 2.09
C ALA A 44 -3.01 9.63 1.58
N THR A 45 -2.68 8.84 0.56
CA THR A 45 -1.40 8.90 -0.15
C THR A 45 -1.60 9.47 -1.55
N VAL A 46 -2.28 8.75 -2.44
CA VAL A 46 -2.32 9.11 -3.87
C VAL A 46 -2.92 10.50 -4.13
N LEU A 47 -4.06 10.84 -3.51
CA LEU A 47 -4.71 12.13 -3.76
C LEU A 47 -4.03 13.23 -2.95
N ARG A 48 -3.57 12.93 -1.73
CA ARG A 48 -2.88 13.91 -0.86
C ARG A 48 -1.47 14.26 -1.33
N ALA A 49 -0.82 13.40 -2.12
CA ALA A 49 0.45 13.71 -2.78
C ALA A 49 0.31 14.86 -3.80
N LEU A 50 -0.89 15.04 -4.36
CA LEU A 50 -1.19 16.11 -5.32
C LEU A 50 -1.43 17.46 -4.64
N GLY A 51 -1.31 18.55 -5.39
CA GLY A 51 -1.55 19.91 -4.92
C GLY A 51 -0.42 20.49 -4.06
N GLN A 52 -0.62 21.69 -3.52
CA GLN A 52 0.39 22.43 -2.74
C GLN A 52 0.25 22.22 -1.23
N LYS A 53 -0.92 21.78 -0.74
CA LYS A 53 -1.18 21.62 0.71
C LYS A 53 -0.20 20.60 1.31
N PRO A 54 0.58 20.96 2.37
CA PRO A 54 1.44 20.03 3.09
C PRO A 54 0.64 18.90 3.73
N TRP A 55 1.25 17.73 3.86
CA TRP A 55 0.61 16.53 4.39
C TRP A 55 1.61 15.58 5.02
N LYS A 56 1.31 15.08 6.22
CA LYS A 56 2.10 14.04 6.90
C LYS A 56 1.15 13.01 7.50
N ALA A 57 1.24 11.77 7.05
CA ALA A 57 0.41 10.69 7.56
C ALA A 57 1.17 9.37 7.63
N ALA A 58 0.78 8.54 8.59
CA ALA A 58 1.27 7.18 8.74
C ALA A 58 0.14 6.24 9.14
N TYR A 59 0.12 5.02 8.60
CA TYR A 59 -0.97 4.06 8.85
C TYR A 59 -0.58 2.65 8.43
N VAL A 60 -1.32 1.66 8.95
CA VAL A 60 -1.28 0.30 8.42
C VAL A 60 -2.23 0.21 7.22
N GLN A 61 -1.80 -0.46 6.16
CA GLN A 61 -2.66 -0.84 5.04
C GLN A 61 -2.60 -2.36 4.81
N PRO A 62 -3.65 -3.12 5.19
CA PRO A 62 -3.86 -4.46 4.69
C PRO A 62 -3.98 -4.38 3.17
N SER A 63 -3.10 -5.09 2.48
CA SER A 63 -2.92 -5.02 1.03
C SER A 63 -3.23 -6.38 0.40
N ARG A 64 -4.07 -6.38 -0.66
CA ARG A 64 -4.46 -7.60 -1.39
C ARG A 64 -3.83 -7.64 -2.78
N ARG A 65 -3.02 -8.66 -3.02
CA ARG A 65 -2.41 -9.01 -4.31
C ARG A 65 -2.85 -10.42 -4.72
N PRO A 66 -4.00 -10.58 -5.38
CA PRO A 66 -4.56 -11.89 -5.73
C PRO A 66 -3.58 -12.87 -6.40
N GLY A 67 -2.73 -12.38 -7.31
CA GLY A 67 -1.73 -13.20 -8.02
C GLY A 67 -0.58 -13.71 -7.15
N ASP A 68 -0.39 -13.14 -5.96
CA ASP A 68 0.67 -13.54 -5.03
C ASP A 68 0.28 -14.72 -4.14
N GLY A 69 -0.97 -15.22 -4.21
CA GLY A 69 -1.43 -16.31 -3.37
C GLY A 69 -0.61 -17.59 -3.50
N ARG A 70 -0.31 -18.25 -2.38
CA ARG A 70 0.47 -19.51 -2.35
C ARG A 70 -0.14 -20.59 -1.45
N TYR A 71 -1.47 -20.56 -1.26
CA TYR A 71 -2.23 -21.58 -0.52
C TYR A 71 -1.72 -21.85 0.91
N GLY A 72 -1.04 -20.89 1.53
CA GLY A 72 -0.46 -21.10 2.86
C GLY A 72 0.80 -21.97 2.91
N GLU A 73 1.40 -22.27 1.75
CA GLU A 73 2.56 -23.19 1.66
C GLU A 73 3.90 -22.45 1.51
N ASN A 74 3.87 -21.17 1.12
CA ASN A 74 5.09 -20.38 0.97
C ASN A 74 5.43 -19.64 2.28
N PRO A 75 6.69 -19.65 2.74
CA PRO A 75 7.07 -19.02 4.00
C PRO A 75 7.08 -17.48 3.97
N ASN A 76 7.07 -16.85 2.79
CA ASN A 76 7.33 -15.40 2.63
C ASN A 76 6.34 -14.66 1.72
N ARG A 77 5.53 -15.38 0.93
CA ARG A 77 4.64 -14.79 -0.08
C ARG A 77 3.18 -15.04 0.27
N LEU A 78 2.40 -13.94 0.29
CA LEU A 78 1.00 -13.89 0.71
C LEU A 78 0.16 -13.13 -0.32
N GLN A 79 -1.09 -13.53 -0.56
CA GLN A 79 -2.04 -12.67 -1.30
C GLN A 79 -2.59 -11.53 -0.44
N HIS A 80 -2.55 -11.65 0.88
CA HIS A 80 -2.94 -10.59 1.82
C HIS A 80 -1.86 -10.42 2.88
N TYR A 81 -1.34 -9.19 3.02
CA TYR A 81 -0.29 -8.86 3.97
C TYR A 81 -0.44 -7.41 4.44
N TYR A 82 0.28 -7.03 5.49
CA TYR A 82 0.22 -5.69 6.06
C TYR A 82 1.41 -4.84 5.61
N GLN A 83 1.09 -3.72 4.97
CA GLN A 83 2.05 -2.64 4.80
C GLN A 83 1.93 -1.67 5.98
N TYR A 84 3.06 -1.12 6.40
CA TYR A 84 3.05 0.17 7.09
C TYR A 84 3.36 1.24 6.05
N GLN A 85 2.56 2.28 6.00
CA GLN A 85 2.65 3.32 5.00
C GLN A 85 2.94 4.64 5.68
N VAL A 86 3.89 5.40 5.13
CA VAL A 86 4.20 6.77 5.56
C VAL A 86 4.26 7.64 4.31
N ILE A 87 3.64 8.82 4.39
CA ILE A 87 3.76 9.88 3.38
C ILE A 87 4.11 11.20 4.07
N LEU A 88 5.17 11.86 3.59
CA LEU A 88 5.64 13.16 4.05
C LEU A 88 5.76 14.12 2.88
N LYS A 89 4.92 15.17 2.90
CA LYS A 89 4.83 16.21 1.89
C LYS A 89 4.94 17.58 2.57
N PRO A 90 5.98 18.39 2.28
CA PRO A 90 7.10 18.08 1.40
C PRO A 90 7.98 16.95 1.95
N ASN A 91 8.73 16.31 1.06
CA ASN A 91 9.79 15.40 1.44
C ASN A 91 10.81 16.08 2.37
N PRO A 92 11.14 15.53 3.54
CA PRO A 92 12.19 16.08 4.39
C PRO A 92 13.60 15.68 3.93
N ASP A 93 14.58 16.55 4.17
CA ASP A 93 16.00 16.31 3.82
C ASP A 93 16.60 15.10 4.55
N ASN A 94 16.08 14.77 5.74
CA ASN A 94 16.56 13.68 6.59
C ASN A 94 15.68 12.43 6.56
N LEU A 95 14.95 12.17 5.45
CA LEU A 95 14.02 11.04 5.37
C LEU A 95 14.67 9.68 5.68
N GLN A 96 15.91 9.46 5.21
CA GLN A 96 16.65 8.22 5.49
C GLN A 96 16.97 8.06 6.99
N GLU A 97 17.32 9.15 7.67
CA GLU A 97 17.58 9.13 9.12
C GLU A 97 16.32 8.78 9.90
N LEU A 98 15.17 9.38 9.54
CA LEU A 98 13.86 9.07 10.13
C LEU A 98 13.50 7.60 9.91
N TYR A 99 13.73 7.08 8.71
CA TYR A 99 13.50 5.67 8.40
C TYR A 99 14.36 4.74 9.28
N LEU A 100 15.68 4.97 9.33
CA LEU A 100 16.59 4.14 10.14
C LEU A 100 16.29 4.25 11.64
N GLY A 101 15.85 5.43 12.10
CA GLY A 101 15.34 5.62 13.46
C GLY A 101 14.10 4.77 13.76
N SER A 102 13.19 4.64 12.79
CA SER A 102 12.00 3.79 12.92
C SER A 102 12.35 2.30 12.98
N LEU A 103 13.33 1.83 12.19
CA LEU A 103 13.82 0.45 12.24
C LEU A 103 14.44 0.12 13.60
N LYS A 104 15.25 1.05 14.13
CA LYS A 104 15.82 0.92 15.47
C LYS A 104 14.73 0.86 16.54
N ALA A 105 13.67 1.65 16.40
CA ALA A 105 12.56 1.67 17.37
C ALA A 105 11.84 0.31 17.45
N ILE A 106 11.75 -0.44 16.34
CA ILE A 106 11.16 -1.78 16.29
C ILE A 106 12.16 -2.92 16.56
N GLY A 107 13.42 -2.60 16.88
CA GLY A 107 14.42 -3.58 17.30
C GLY A 107 15.39 -4.04 16.20
N ILE A 108 15.38 -3.43 15.02
CA ILE A 108 16.36 -3.70 13.95
C ILE A 108 17.49 -2.68 14.08
N ASP A 109 18.64 -3.12 14.60
CA ASP A 109 19.85 -2.28 14.71
C ASP A 109 20.67 -2.34 13.40
N PRO A 110 20.86 -1.21 12.68
CA PRO A 110 21.70 -1.17 11.48
C PRO A 110 23.16 -1.58 11.68
N LYS A 111 23.63 -1.71 12.94
CA LYS A 111 24.97 -2.23 13.25
C LYS A 111 25.03 -3.76 13.28
N LEU A 112 23.88 -4.42 13.42
CA LEU A 112 23.76 -5.87 13.50
C LEU A 112 23.19 -6.46 12.22
N HIS A 113 22.46 -5.67 11.44
CA HIS A 113 21.85 -6.05 10.16
C HIS A 113 22.48 -5.29 9.00
N ASP A 114 22.69 -5.97 7.88
CA ASP A 114 23.20 -5.36 6.64
C ASP A 114 22.04 -4.67 5.91
N ILE A 115 21.91 -3.35 6.13
CA ILE A 115 20.89 -2.51 5.50
C ILE A 115 21.47 -1.83 4.27
N ARG A 116 20.89 -2.11 3.10
CA ARG A 116 21.32 -1.55 1.81
C ARG A 116 20.16 -0.82 1.13
N PHE A 117 20.46 0.36 0.61
CA PHE A 117 19.57 1.11 -0.27
C PHE A 117 19.99 0.82 -1.71
N VAL A 118 19.18 0.03 -2.41
CA VAL A 118 19.43 -0.35 -3.80
C VAL A 118 18.55 0.52 -4.68
N GLU A 119 19.15 1.26 -5.61
CA GLU A 119 18.41 2.16 -6.52
C GLU A 119 17.38 1.36 -7.30
N ASP A 120 16.12 1.80 -7.23
CA ASP A 120 15.01 1.24 -7.99
C ASP A 120 13.97 2.33 -8.22
N ASP A 121 13.66 2.59 -9.49
CA ASP A 121 12.61 3.51 -9.87
C ASP A 121 11.26 2.80 -9.73
N TRP A 122 10.31 3.45 -9.06
CA TRP A 122 9.01 2.85 -8.78
C TRP A 122 7.93 3.40 -9.71
N GLU A 123 7.16 2.50 -10.32
CA GLU A 123 5.94 2.84 -11.07
C GLU A 123 4.77 1.95 -10.61
N ASN A 124 3.62 2.57 -10.36
CA ASN A 124 2.34 1.87 -10.35
C ASN A 124 1.52 2.26 -11.58
N PRO A 125 1.45 1.38 -12.59
CA PRO A 125 0.87 1.74 -13.87
C PRO A 125 -0.65 1.93 -13.78
N THR A 126 -1.32 1.33 -12.80
CA THR A 126 -2.78 1.37 -12.63
C THR A 126 -3.27 2.73 -12.13
N VAL A 127 -2.53 3.36 -11.22
CA VAL A 127 -2.83 4.71 -10.73
C VAL A 127 -1.96 5.80 -11.38
N GLY A 128 -1.13 5.43 -12.37
CA GLY A 128 -0.23 6.36 -13.06
C GLY A 128 0.68 7.12 -12.11
N ALA A 129 1.10 6.47 -11.02
CA ALA A 129 2.02 7.03 -10.04
C ALA A 129 3.44 6.55 -10.33
N TRP A 130 4.40 7.46 -10.24
CA TRP A 130 5.80 7.16 -10.50
C TRP A 130 6.72 8.06 -9.68
N GLY A 131 7.90 7.54 -9.38
CA GLY A 131 8.90 8.25 -8.59
C GLY A 131 10.27 7.58 -8.61
N LEU A 132 11.27 8.36 -8.21
CA LEU A 132 12.62 7.85 -7.98
C LEU A 132 12.66 7.20 -6.58
N GLY A 133 13.50 6.19 -6.39
CA GLY A 133 13.43 5.46 -5.13
C GLY A 133 14.60 4.53 -4.84
N TRP A 134 14.42 3.79 -3.76
CA TRP A 134 15.26 2.67 -3.40
C TRP A 134 14.40 1.53 -2.88
N GLU A 135 14.78 0.31 -3.21
CA GLU A 135 14.45 -0.83 -2.37
C GLU A 135 15.42 -0.86 -1.20
N VAL A 136 14.88 -1.00 0.01
CA VAL A 136 15.70 -1.24 1.20
C VAL A 136 15.76 -2.74 1.46
N TRP A 137 16.97 -3.28 1.40
CA TRP A 137 17.26 -4.67 1.70
C TRP A 137 17.87 -4.79 3.10
N CYS A 138 17.36 -5.72 3.90
CA CYS A 138 17.90 -6.11 5.19
C CYS A 138 18.30 -7.58 5.11
N ASP A 139 19.57 -7.91 5.35
CA ASP A 139 20.12 -9.27 5.34
C ASP A 139 19.74 -10.12 4.11
N GLY A 140 19.62 -9.49 2.95
CA GLY A 140 19.31 -10.17 1.69
C GLY A 140 17.81 -10.36 1.40
N MET A 141 16.92 -9.72 2.15
CA MET A 141 15.49 -9.60 1.82
C MET A 141 15.05 -8.14 1.76
N GLU A 142 14.33 -7.77 0.71
CA GLU A 142 13.67 -6.47 0.58
C GLU A 142 12.64 -6.28 1.70
N VAL A 143 12.73 -5.21 2.49
CA VAL A 143 11.87 -4.94 3.65
C VAL A 143 11.10 -3.63 3.56
N THR A 144 11.50 -2.71 2.68
CA THR A 144 10.83 -1.41 2.52
C THR A 144 11.03 -0.88 1.10
N GLN A 145 9.99 -0.27 0.53
CA GLN A 145 10.10 0.59 -0.64
C GLN A 145 10.20 2.05 -0.21
N PHE A 146 11.17 2.76 -0.78
CA PHE A 146 11.34 4.21 -0.71
C PHE A 146 10.92 4.81 -2.05
N THR A 147 10.04 5.81 -2.04
CA THR A 147 9.60 6.48 -3.28
C THR A 147 9.51 7.99 -3.08
N TYR A 148 10.11 8.77 -3.97
CA TYR A 148 9.89 10.21 -4.08
C TYR A 148 8.96 10.48 -5.26
N PHE A 149 7.69 10.74 -4.98
CA PHE A 149 6.72 10.95 -6.03
C PHE A 149 7.09 12.15 -6.89
N GLN A 150 7.18 11.89 -8.20
CA GLN A 150 7.33 12.90 -9.23
C GLN A 150 6.01 13.11 -9.97
N GLY A 151 5.18 12.07 -10.05
CA GLY A 151 3.84 12.19 -10.60
C GLY A 151 2.87 11.15 -10.05
N VAL A 152 1.59 11.51 -10.04
CA VAL A 152 0.47 10.68 -9.59
C VAL A 152 -0.73 10.90 -10.50
N GLY A 153 -1.46 9.85 -10.87
CA GLY A 153 -2.59 9.99 -11.79
C GLY A 153 -2.17 10.48 -13.18
N GLY A 154 -0.93 10.27 -13.59
CA GLY A 154 -0.41 10.79 -14.86
C GLY A 154 -0.27 12.32 -14.93
N ILE A 155 -0.23 12.99 -13.78
CA ILE A 155 0.12 14.42 -13.65
C ILE A 155 1.31 14.58 -12.72
N GLU A 156 2.17 15.58 -12.99
CA GLU A 156 3.30 15.92 -12.12
C GLU A 156 2.80 16.48 -10.79
N VAL A 157 3.49 16.14 -9.71
CA VAL A 157 3.18 16.70 -8.39
C VAL A 157 3.74 18.11 -8.27
N ASP A 158 2.97 19.00 -7.63
CA ASP A 158 3.42 20.36 -7.34
C ASP A 158 4.56 20.38 -6.30
N VAL A 159 4.54 19.42 -5.36
CA VAL A 159 5.50 19.27 -4.27
C VAL A 159 5.85 17.79 -4.11
N VAL A 160 7.14 17.46 -4.20
CA VAL A 160 7.62 16.07 -4.03
C VAL A 160 7.29 15.57 -2.62
N SER A 161 6.65 14.41 -2.58
CA SER A 161 6.36 13.68 -1.34
C SER A 161 7.35 12.53 -1.17
N GLY A 162 7.83 12.31 0.04
CA GLY A 162 8.55 11.11 0.42
C GLY A 162 7.58 10.04 0.91
N GLU A 163 7.61 8.88 0.27
CA GLU A 163 6.82 7.70 0.61
C GLU A 163 7.74 6.62 1.20
N LEU A 164 7.31 6.01 2.31
CA LEU A 164 7.93 4.81 2.88
C LEU A 164 6.87 3.72 3.00
N THR A 165 7.14 2.56 2.42
CA THR A 165 6.23 1.41 2.46
C THR A 165 6.94 0.19 3.03
N TYR A 166 6.67 -0.14 4.28
CA TYR A 166 7.30 -1.22 5.03
C TYR A 166 6.56 -2.54 4.81
N GLY A 167 7.28 -3.63 4.60
CA GLY A 167 6.73 -4.99 4.67
C GLY A 167 6.73 -5.49 6.11
N LEU A 168 5.60 -5.38 6.81
CA LEU A 168 5.54 -5.62 8.26
C LEU A 168 5.87 -7.06 8.64
N GLU A 169 5.38 -8.04 7.87
CA GLU A 169 5.67 -9.46 8.09
C GLU A 169 7.17 -9.74 7.99
N ARG A 170 7.82 -9.24 6.92
CA ARG A 170 9.26 -9.41 6.70
C ARG A 170 10.10 -8.79 7.82
N LEU A 171 9.74 -7.58 8.26
CA LEU A 171 10.40 -6.91 9.38
C LEU A 171 10.19 -7.68 10.69
N ALA A 172 8.98 -8.16 10.95
CA ALA A 172 8.67 -8.94 12.14
C ALA A 172 9.42 -10.28 12.15
N MET A 173 9.61 -10.93 11.00
CA MET A 173 10.39 -12.17 10.87
C MET A 173 11.83 -11.96 11.31
N TYR A 174 12.45 -10.84 10.93
CA TYR A 174 13.78 -10.48 11.42
C TYR A 174 13.81 -10.20 12.92
N VAL A 175 12.86 -9.41 13.42
CA VAL A 175 12.79 -9.06 14.85
C VAL A 175 12.60 -10.30 15.72
N GLN A 176 11.78 -11.26 15.28
CA GLN A 176 11.49 -12.48 16.03
C GLN A 176 12.43 -13.65 15.73
N GLY A 177 13.25 -13.56 14.67
CA GLY A 177 14.18 -14.60 14.26
C GLY A 177 13.48 -15.87 13.75
N VAL A 178 12.44 -15.73 12.93
CA VAL A 178 11.69 -16.86 12.34
C VAL A 178 11.75 -16.82 10.81
N ASP A 179 11.84 -17.99 10.18
CA ASP A 179 11.99 -18.14 8.72
C ASP A 179 10.65 -18.32 7.98
N ASN A 180 9.54 -18.45 8.72
CA ASN A 180 8.20 -18.63 8.16
C ASN A 180 7.24 -17.63 8.78
N VAL A 181 6.55 -16.88 7.92
CA VAL A 181 5.58 -15.85 8.32
C VAL A 181 4.48 -16.39 9.24
N TYR A 182 4.05 -17.64 9.08
CA TYR A 182 2.99 -18.22 9.90
C TYR A 182 3.42 -18.53 11.34
N ASP A 183 4.73 -18.61 11.60
CA ASP A 183 5.29 -18.86 12.93
C ASP A 183 5.47 -17.56 13.74
N LEU A 184 5.23 -16.40 13.14
CA LEU A 184 5.28 -15.12 13.83
C LEU A 184 4.33 -15.11 15.02
N LYS A 185 4.83 -14.71 16.19
CA LYS A 185 4.00 -14.38 17.34
C LYS A 185 3.23 -13.11 17.03
N PHE A 186 1.91 -13.24 16.93
CA PHE A 186 1.00 -12.13 16.72
C PHE A 186 0.89 -11.28 17.98
N ASN A 187 0.79 -11.95 19.14
CA ASN A 187 0.77 -11.35 20.48
C ASN A 187 1.67 -12.12 21.46
N LYS A 188 1.79 -11.63 22.70
CA LYS A 188 2.60 -12.26 23.75
C LYS A 188 1.93 -13.44 24.46
N GLU A 189 0.65 -13.68 24.20
CA GLU A 189 -0.14 -14.75 24.83
C GLU A 189 -0.08 -16.07 24.04
N GLY A 190 0.68 -16.11 22.95
CA GLY A 190 0.90 -17.32 22.15
C GLY A 190 0.07 -17.43 20.87
N LEU A 191 -0.71 -16.41 20.50
CA LEU A 191 -1.38 -16.36 19.19
C LEU A 191 -0.33 -16.17 18.09
N THR A 192 -0.35 -17.00 17.06
CA THR A 192 0.54 -16.89 15.90
C THR A 192 -0.13 -16.21 14.72
N TYR A 193 0.65 -15.74 13.74
CA TYR A 193 0.12 -15.23 12.48
C TYR A 193 -0.58 -16.34 11.68
N GLY A 194 -0.11 -17.58 11.80
CA GLY A 194 -0.75 -18.77 11.24
C GLY A 194 -2.17 -18.98 11.78
N ASP A 195 -2.36 -18.83 13.10
CA ASP A 195 -3.69 -18.95 13.73
C ASP A 195 -4.70 -17.92 13.18
N VAL A 196 -4.20 -16.75 12.77
CA VAL A 196 -5.04 -15.66 12.25
C VAL A 196 -5.27 -15.76 10.73
N PHE A 197 -4.24 -16.10 9.95
CA PHE A 197 -4.26 -15.90 8.49
C PHE A 197 -4.02 -17.15 7.64
N LEU A 198 -3.55 -18.27 8.19
CA LEU A 198 -3.20 -19.43 7.37
C LEU A 198 -4.41 -19.96 6.58
N GLU A 199 -5.57 -20.06 7.24
CA GLU A 199 -6.79 -20.51 6.59
C GLU A 199 -7.34 -19.47 5.61
N ASN A 200 -7.21 -18.18 5.93
CA ASN A 200 -7.57 -17.11 5.00
C ASN A 200 -6.72 -17.19 3.73
N GLU A 201 -5.41 -17.40 3.83
CA GLU A 201 -4.53 -17.51 2.67
C GLU A 201 -4.89 -18.70 1.77
N ARG A 202 -5.24 -19.85 2.37
CA ARG A 202 -5.71 -21.05 1.66
C ARG A 202 -6.97 -20.77 0.86
N GLN A 203 -8.01 -20.25 1.52
CA GLN A 203 -9.30 -20.02 0.89
C GLN A 203 -9.24 -18.91 -0.16
N GLN A 204 -8.55 -17.80 0.15
CA GLN A 204 -8.39 -16.70 -0.80
C GLN A 204 -7.57 -17.14 -2.01
N SER A 205 -6.50 -17.91 -1.85
CA SER A 205 -5.74 -18.46 -2.99
C SER A 205 -6.63 -19.32 -3.88
N ALA A 206 -7.41 -20.24 -3.31
CA ALA A 206 -8.34 -21.07 -4.07
C ALA A 206 -9.38 -20.24 -4.83
N ALA A 207 -9.95 -19.21 -4.19
CA ALA A 207 -10.92 -18.32 -4.82
C ALA A 207 -10.29 -17.48 -5.94
N ASN A 208 -9.15 -16.84 -5.67
CA ASN A 208 -8.40 -16.00 -6.61
C ASN A 208 -8.01 -16.77 -7.88
N PHE A 209 -7.53 -18.01 -7.73
CA PHE A 209 -7.06 -18.80 -8.86
C PHE A 209 -8.16 -19.58 -9.56
N HIS A 210 -9.27 -19.93 -8.90
CA HIS A 210 -10.27 -20.83 -9.49
C HIS A 210 -11.74 -20.46 -9.23
N GLY A 211 -12.04 -19.75 -8.14
CA GLY A 211 -13.41 -19.58 -7.65
C GLY A 211 -14.21 -18.43 -8.28
N TYR A 212 -13.57 -17.34 -8.69
CA TYR A 212 -14.31 -16.19 -9.22
C TYR A 212 -14.86 -16.38 -10.64
N ASP A 213 -16.12 -15.99 -10.84
CA ASP A 213 -16.78 -15.84 -12.15
C ASP A 213 -16.20 -14.64 -12.90
N VAL A 214 -15.40 -14.94 -13.93
CA VAL A 214 -14.72 -13.94 -14.76
C VAL A 214 -15.71 -13.05 -15.51
N ASP A 215 -16.78 -13.59 -16.07
CA ASP A 215 -17.75 -12.78 -16.83
C ASP A 215 -18.49 -11.82 -15.91
N GLY A 216 -18.81 -12.27 -14.69
CA GLY A 216 -19.33 -11.42 -13.64
C GLY A 216 -18.35 -10.33 -13.20
N LEU A 217 -17.06 -10.63 -13.08
CA LEU A 217 -16.03 -9.62 -12.78
C LEU A 217 -15.93 -8.58 -13.90
N LYS A 218 -15.97 -8.99 -15.18
CA LYS A 218 -15.96 -8.08 -16.33
C LYS A 218 -17.16 -7.12 -16.31
N ARG A 219 -18.37 -7.62 -16.07
CA ARG A 219 -19.57 -6.77 -15.96
C ARG A 219 -19.43 -5.75 -14.83
N ARG A 220 -19.03 -6.19 -13.63
CA ARG A 220 -18.82 -5.28 -12.49
C ARG A 220 -17.73 -4.25 -12.76
N PHE A 221 -16.67 -4.61 -13.49
CA PHE A 221 -15.64 -3.66 -13.89
C PHE A 221 -16.23 -2.52 -14.73
N GLU A 222 -17.07 -2.85 -15.72
CA GLU A 222 -17.77 -1.85 -16.54
C GLU A 222 -18.69 -0.96 -15.70
N ASP A 223 -19.40 -1.55 -14.72
CA ASP A 223 -20.25 -0.79 -13.80
C ASP A 223 -19.43 0.24 -12.98
N MET A 224 -18.27 -0.16 -12.47
CA MET A 224 -17.37 0.75 -11.72
C MET A 224 -16.86 1.88 -12.63
N VAL A 225 -16.47 1.57 -13.86
CA VAL A 225 -16.00 2.56 -14.84
C VAL A 225 -17.09 3.62 -15.11
N ALA A 226 -18.33 3.18 -15.37
CA ALA A 226 -19.45 4.08 -15.62
C ALA A 226 -19.76 4.97 -14.41
N GLU A 227 -19.65 4.41 -13.21
CA GLU A 227 -19.93 5.11 -11.96
C GLU A 227 -18.91 6.22 -11.65
N VAL A 228 -17.62 6.02 -11.96
CA VAL A 228 -16.61 7.09 -11.85
C VAL A 228 -17.03 8.31 -12.66
N SER A 229 -17.35 8.13 -13.94
CA SER A 229 -17.75 9.24 -14.81
C SER A 229 -19.03 9.90 -14.32
N ARG A 230 -20.00 9.13 -13.85
CA ARG A 230 -21.25 9.67 -13.29
C ARG A 230 -20.98 10.54 -12.07
N LEU A 231 -20.18 10.07 -11.12
CA LEU A 231 -19.86 10.78 -9.88
C LEU A 231 -19.05 12.05 -10.11
N LEU A 232 -18.07 12.03 -11.03
CA LEU A 232 -17.28 13.23 -11.36
C LEU A 232 -18.11 14.33 -12.04
N ASN A 233 -19.17 13.96 -12.77
CA ASN A 233 -20.11 14.90 -13.38
C ASN A 233 -21.18 15.44 -12.40
N MET A 234 -21.30 14.84 -11.22
CA MET A 234 -22.20 15.32 -10.18
C MET A 234 -21.55 16.45 -9.38
N ARG A 235 -22.41 17.22 -8.70
CA ARG A 235 -22.01 18.25 -7.73
C ARG A 235 -22.66 17.95 -6.39
N GLY A 236 -21.88 18.11 -5.33
CA GLY A 236 -22.39 18.01 -3.97
C GLY A 236 -23.13 19.28 -3.52
N PRO A 237 -23.66 19.29 -2.29
CA PRO A 237 -24.44 20.43 -1.77
C PRO A 237 -23.66 21.74 -1.65
N GLN A 238 -22.33 21.70 -1.63
CA GLN A 238 -21.43 22.86 -1.62
C GLN A 238 -20.85 23.14 -3.02
N ASP A 239 -21.52 22.68 -4.08
CA ASP A 239 -21.09 22.77 -5.49
C ASP A 239 -19.72 22.14 -5.79
N GLN A 240 -19.33 21.18 -4.96
CA GLN A 240 -18.04 20.51 -5.06
C GLN A 240 -18.09 19.24 -5.92
N PRO A 241 -17.02 18.89 -6.65
CA PRO A 241 -16.94 17.60 -7.32
C PRO A 241 -16.89 16.44 -6.31
N LEU A 242 -17.52 15.31 -6.65
CA LEU A 242 -17.59 14.11 -5.81
C LEU A 242 -16.39 13.17 -6.08
N VAL A 243 -15.18 13.70 -5.92
CA VAL A 243 -13.94 13.00 -6.31
C VAL A 243 -13.66 11.76 -5.45
N LEU A 244 -13.81 11.87 -4.13
CA LEU A 244 -13.53 10.75 -3.21
C LEU A 244 -14.38 9.50 -3.51
N PRO A 245 -15.72 9.58 -3.62
CA PRO A 245 -16.52 8.41 -3.97
C PRO A 245 -16.31 7.93 -5.41
N ALA A 246 -15.88 8.80 -6.33
CA ALA A 246 -15.48 8.38 -7.67
C ALA A 246 -14.19 7.54 -7.60
N TYR A 247 -13.20 8.00 -6.83
CA TYR A 247 -11.95 7.28 -6.64
C TYR A 247 -12.14 5.92 -5.97
N ASP A 248 -13.12 5.76 -5.07
CA ASP A 248 -13.50 4.44 -4.53
C ASP A 248 -13.87 3.43 -5.61
N GLN A 249 -14.53 3.88 -6.69
CA GLN A 249 -14.85 2.98 -7.82
C GLN A 249 -13.62 2.65 -8.65
N VAL A 250 -12.64 3.56 -8.73
CA VAL A 250 -11.33 3.27 -9.37
C VAL A 250 -10.62 2.15 -8.60
N LEU A 251 -10.61 2.21 -7.27
CA LEU A 251 -10.04 1.16 -6.43
C LEU A 251 -10.73 -0.19 -6.62
N LYS A 252 -12.07 -0.19 -6.64
CA LYS A 252 -12.84 -1.42 -6.92
C LYS A 252 -12.54 -1.97 -8.31
N ALA A 253 -12.49 -1.11 -9.34
CA ALA A 253 -12.13 -1.52 -10.70
C ALA A 253 -10.72 -2.14 -10.74
N SER A 254 -9.76 -1.53 -10.04
CA SER A 254 -8.40 -2.05 -9.88
C SER A 254 -8.36 -3.43 -9.22
N HIS A 255 -9.10 -3.63 -8.13
CA HIS A 255 -9.14 -4.93 -7.47
C HIS A 255 -9.83 -6.00 -8.33
N LEU A 256 -10.93 -5.67 -9.00
CA LEU A 256 -11.61 -6.56 -9.96
C LEU A 256 -10.66 -6.99 -11.09
N PHE A 257 -9.88 -6.05 -11.62
CA PHE A 257 -8.83 -6.36 -12.60
C PHE A 257 -7.80 -7.36 -12.04
N ASN A 258 -7.30 -7.15 -10.82
CA ASN A 258 -6.32 -8.05 -10.21
C ASN A 258 -6.87 -9.46 -9.99
N LEU A 259 -8.17 -9.60 -9.67
CA LEU A 259 -8.83 -10.91 -9.57
C LEU A 259 -8.91 -11.60 -10.94
N MET A 260 -9.26 -10.86 -11.99
CA MET A 260 -9.30 -11.41 -13.36
C MET A 260 -7.89 -11.79 -13.88
N ASP A 261 -6.86 -10.99 -13.56
CA ASP A 261 -5.46 -11.27 -13.89
C ASP A 261 -4.99 -12.55 -13.17
N ALA A 262 -5.30 -12.70 -11.87
CA ALA A 262 -4.98 -13.90 -11.10
C ALA A 262 -5.70 -15.17 -11.60
N ARG A 263 -6.91 -15.04 -12.14
CA ARG A 263 -7.63 -16.16 -12.81
C ARG A 263 -6.96 -16.60 -14.11
N GLY A 264 -5.98 -15.86 -14.63
CA GLY A 264 -5.34 -16.12 -15.93
C GLY A 264 -6.29 -15.94 -17.10
N ALA A 265 -7.36 -15.16 -16.92
CA ALA A 265 -8.46 -15.04 -17.88
C ALA A 265 -8.35 -13.81 -18.80
N ILE A 266 -7.28 -13.03 -18.66
CA ILE A 266 -7.01 -11.82 -19.45
C ILE A 266 -5.81 -12.08 -20.38
N ALA A 267 -6.00 -11.88 -21.68
CA ALA A 267 -4.89 -11.92 -22.63
C ALA A 267 -3.95 -10.72 -22.46
N VAL A 268 -2.67 -10.84 -22.84
CA VAL A 268 -1.67 -9.76 -22.67
C VAL A 268 -2.14 -8.41 -23.23
N ALA A 269 -2.76 -8.39 -24.42
CA ALA A 269 -3.28 -7.17 -25.03
C ALA A 269 -4.48 -6.58 -24.25
N GLU A 270 -5.35 -7.44 -23.74
CA GLU A 270 -6.51 -7.06 -22.93
C GLU A 270 -6.06 -6.47 -21.57
N ARG A 271 -4.97 -7.01 -21.00
CA ARG A 271 -4.36 -6.51 -19.76
C ARG A 271 -3.93 -5.05 -19.85
N GLN A 272 -3.25 -4.69 -20.94
CA GLN A 272 -2.84 -3.29 -21.17
C GLN A 272 -4.04 -2.36 -21.34
N SER A 273 -5.12 -2.84 -21.97
CA SER A 273 -6.37 -2.08 -22.09
C SER A 273 -6.99 -1.80 -20.72
N TYR A 274 -7.12 -2.81 -19.86
CA TYR A 274 -7.64 -2.63 -18.50
C TYR A 274 -6.81 -1.64 -17.68
N ILE A 275 -5.49 -1.79 -17.67
CA ILE A 275 -4.58 -0.89 -16.94
C ILE A 275 -4.72 0.55 -17.46
N GLY A 276 -4.72 0.74 -18.77
CA GLY A 276 -4.90 2.06 -19.39
C GLY A 276 -6.23 2.71 -18.99
N ARG A 277 -7.33 1.93 -18.96
CA ARG A 277 -8.64 2.44 -18.54
C ARG A 277 -8.65 2.85 -17.07
N ILE A 278 -8.10 2.04 -16.17
CA ILE A 278 -8.04 2.39 -14.75
C ILE A 278 -7.16 3.64 -14.54
N ARG A 279 -6.05 3.74 -15.28
CA ARG A 279 -5.17 4.91 -15.27
C ARG A 279 -5.90 6.19 -15.67
N GLU A 280 -6.69 6.16 -16.75
CA GLU A 280 -7.47 7.33 -17.18
C GLU A 280 -8.54 7.73 -16.15
N LEU A 281 -9.19 6.76 -15.49
CA LEU A 281 -10.13 7.06 -14.41
C LEU A 281 -9.44 7.68 -13.19
N CYS A 282 -8.26 7.16 -12.82
CA CYS A 282 -7.45 7.72 -11.75
C CYS A 282 -6.99 9.14 -12.08
N LYS A 283 -6.57 9.38 -13.33
CA LYS A 283 -6.18 10.71 -13.83
C LYS A 283 -7.33 11.70 -13.76
N ALA A 284 -8.53 11.30 -14.17
CA ALA A 284 -9.72 12.15 -14.07
C ALA A 284 -10.02 12.54 -12.62
N CYS A 285 -9.89 11.60 -11.67
CA CYS A 285 -10.03 11.88 -10.25
C CYS A 285 -8.92 12.83 -9.74
N ALA A 286 -7.66 12.60 -10.12
CA ALA A 286 -6.51 13.41 -9.74
C ALA A 286 -6.66 14.87 -10.21
N LEU A 287 -7.05 15.08 -11.48
CA LEU A 287 -7.29 16.41 -12.04
C LEU A 287 -8.40 17.15 -11.29
N ALA A 288 -9.55 16.50 -11.07
CA ALA A 288 -10.66 17.09 -10.33
C ALA A 288 -10.32 17.38 -8.86
N TYR A 289 -9.46 16.56 -8.24
CA TYR A 289 -8.97 16.77 -6.88
C TYR A 289 -8.10 18.05 -6.80
N VAL A 290 -7.14 18.19 -7.71
CA VAL A 290 -6.23 19.34 -7.75
C VAL A 290 -6.96 20.63 -8.11
N GLU A 291 -7.87 20.59 -9.08
CA GLU A 291 -8.68 21.75 -9.47
C GLU A 291 -9.46 22.29 -8.28
N ARG A 292 -10.06 21.40 -7.49
CA ARG A 292 -10.75 21.77 -6.27
C ARG A 292 -9.80 22.38 -5.22
N GLU A 293 -8.64 21.76 -4.98
CA GLU A 293 -7.68 22.31 -4.02
C GLU A 293 -7.26 23.74 -4.40
N ARG A 294 -7.04 23.98 -5.70
CA ARG A 294 -6.70 25.31 -6.23
C ARG A 294 -7.84 26.31 -6.11
N ALA A 295 -9.10 25.88 -6.25
CA ALA A 295 -10.26 26.75 -6.06
C ALA A 295 -10.50 27.14 -4.58
N GLU A 296 -9.97 26.36 -3.64
CA GLU A 296 -10.04 26.63 -2.19
C GLU A 296 -8.88 27.49 -1.66
N ALA A 297 -7.84 27.73 -2.46
CA ALA A 297 -6.64 28.50 -2.09
C ALA A 297 -6.80 30.00 -2.39
#